data_AF-A0A926H412-F1
#
_entry.id   AF-A0A926H412-F1
#
_cell.length_a   1.000
_cell.length_b   1.000
_cell.length_c   1.000
_cell.angle_alpha   90.00
_cell.angle_beta   90.00
_cell.angle_gamma   90.00
#
_symmetry.space_group_name_H-M   'P 1'
#
loop_
_entity.id
_entity.type
_entity.pdbx_description
1 polymer ?
#
loop_
_entity_poly.entity_id
_entity_poly.type
_entity_poly.pdbx_seq_one_letter_code
_entity_poly.pdbx_strand_id
1 'polypeptide(L)'
;MKSFINQTWVFIGLVAVLWSCGPKEDPQPALPGYLRVPAVLEGYAGSGRVEINGPGLTLLAEGPEQLNASTNTYSGVLGDINSEDVSAYFTLGQPRNYRESNTVPREFRTNGNLLIMNTITPGTYQMGVFGMRGPRGELADLILNLPGPQLYISNSGSLTITESTLIKTERQNALYRIVGTFEATMYADGIGVTQRNPVLTGKFDLLLISPL
;
A
#
# COMPACT_ATOMS: atom_id res chain seq x y z
N MET A 1 44.07 -52.62 36.76
CA MET A 1 43.81 -51.52 35.80
C MET A 1 43.09 -52.08 34.58
N LYS A 2 41.80 -51.80 34.43
CA LYS A 2 41.17 -51.44 33.15
C LYS A 2 39.79 -50.87 33.48
N SER A 3 39.70 -49.57 33.19
CA SER A 3 38.63 -48.66 33.51
C SER A 3 37.41 -48.95 32.64
N PHE A 4 36.26 -49.12 33.27
CA PHE A 4 34.94 -49.06 32.65
C PHE A 4 34.61 -47.59 32.42
N ILE A 5 34.62 -47.12 31.17
CA ILE A 5 34.01 -45.83 30.79
C ILE A 5 33.12 -46.07 29.56
N ASN A 6 31.85 -46.36 29.87
CA ASN A 6 30.64 -45.76 29.31
C ASN A 6 30.70 -45.25 27.85
N GLN A 7 30.41 -46.14 26.90
CA GLN A 7 30.13 -45.81 25.49
C GLN A 7 28.76 -45.12 25.27
N THR A 8 27.91 -44.99 26.29
CA THR A 8 26.54 -44.45 26.17
C THR A 8 26.48 -42.92 26.08
N TRP A 9 27.56 -42.20 26.45
CA TRP A 9 27.56 -40.73 26.49
C TRP A 9 27.95 -40.06 25.17
N VAL A 10 28.57 -40.80 24.24
CA VAL A 10 29.02 -40.24 22.95
C VAL A 10 27.87 -40.10 21.95
N PHE A 11 26.80 -40.91 22.08
CA PHE A 11 25.66 -40.84 21.17
C PHE A 11 24.66 -39.71 21.49
N ILE A 12 24.54 -39.29 22.75
CA ILE A 12 23.61 -38.21 23.14
C ILE A 12 24.18 -36.84 22.77
N GLY A 13 25.51 -36.67 22.82
CA GLY A 13 26.18 -35.43 22.40
C GLY A 13 26.09 -35.15 20.90
N LEU A 14 25.96 -36.18 20.04
CA LEU A 14 25.92 -35.99 18.59
C LEU A 14 24.52 -35.65 18.05
N VAL A 15 23.45 -36.05 18.76
CA VAL A 15 22.06 -35.72 18.38
C VAL A 15 21.68 -34.29 18.81
N ALA A 16 22.29 -33.78 19.88
CA ALA A 16 22.05 -32.41 20.35
C ALA A 16 22.64 -31.31 19.44
N VAL A 17 23.66 -31.63 18.63
CA VAL A 17 24.30 -30.67 17.70
C VAL A 17 23.56 -30.57 16.36
N LEU A 18 22.72 -31.56 16.02
CA LEU A 18 21.93 -31.54 14.78
C LEU A 18 20.55 -30.86 14.94
N TRP A 19 20.21 -30.36 16.13
CA TRP A 19 18.92 -29.73 16.43
C TRP A 19 18.98 -28.23 16.74
N SER A 20 20.16 -27.60 16.67
CA SER A 20 20.27 -26.14 16.84
C SER A 20 20.21 -25.36 15.52
N CYS A 21 19.99 -26.02 14.38
CA CYS A 21 19.54 -25.34 13.17
C CYS A 21 18.01 -25.25 13.21
N GLY A 22 17.50 -24.37 14.08
CA GLY A 22 16.19 -23.78 13.83
C GLY A 22 16.19 -23.15 12.43
N PRO A 23 15.02 -23.01 11.79
CA PRO A 23 14.96 -22.25 10.55
C PRO A 23 15.59 -20.89 10.85
N LYS A 24 16.67 -20.55 10.13
CA LYS A 24 17.04 -19.14 10.01
C LYS A 24 15.77 -18.50 9.49
N GLU A 25 15.10 -17.72 10.32
CA GLU A 25 14.24 -16.68 9.81
C GLU A 25 15.12 -15.92 8.83
N ASP A 26 14.87 -16.12 7.53
CA ASP A 26 15.51 -15.30 6.52
C ASP A 26 15.28 -13.86 7.00
N PRO A 27 16.34 -13.06 7.19
CA PRO A 27 16.19 -11.73 7.76
C PRO A 27 15.17 -11.00 6.90
N GLN A 28 14.01 -10.72 7.51
CA GLN A 28 12.90 -10.11 6.80
C GLN A 28 13.45 -8.88 6.08
N PRO A 29 13.26 -8.75 4.75
CA PRO A 29 13.87 -7.68 3.99
C PRO A 29 13.57 -6.34 4.68
N ALA A 30 14.62 -5.56 4.95
CA ALA A 30 14.45 -4.27 5.58
C ALA A 30 13.43 -3.45 4.78
N LEU A 31 12.42 -2.91 5.46
CA LEU A 31 11.40 -2.11 4.81
C LEU A 31 12.04 -0.92 4.10
N PRO A 32 11.55 -0.54 2.90
CA PRO A 32 12.01 0.67 2.23
C PRO A 32 11.86 1.91 3.11
N GLY A 33 12.76 2.88 2.99
CA GLY A 33 12.80 4.06 3.87
C GLY A 33 11.56 4.96 3.85
N TYR A 34 10.70 4.82 2.84
CA TYR A 34 9.41 5.51 2.77
C TYR A 34 8.32 4.86 3.62
N LEU A 35 8.44 3.57 3.94
CA LEU A 35 7.54 2.89 4.86
C LEU A 35 8.01 3.15 6.29
N ARG A 36 7.33 4.06 6.98
CA ARG A 36 7.70 4.43 8.35
C ARG A 36 6.85 3.65 9.34
N VAL A 37 7.45 2.63 9.96
CA VAL A 37 6.83 1.92 11.09
C VAL A 37 6.88 2.81 12.33
N PRO A 38 5.73 3.21 12.90
CA PRO A 38 5.72 4.07 14.08
C PRO A 38 6.04 3.25 15.35
N ALA A 39 6.57 3.93 16.36
CA ALA A 39 6.81 3.32 17.67
C ALA A 39 5.50 2.85 18.34
N VAL A 40 4.41 3.58 18.12
CA VAL A 40 3.05 3.32 18.63
C VAL A 40 2.07 3.39 17.47
N LEU A 41 1.12 2.45 17.38
CA LEU A 41 0.13 2.43 16.29
C LEU A 41 -0.98 3.49 16.45
N GLU A 42 -1.24 3.94 17.68
CA GLU A 42 -2.22 4.99 17.97
C GLU A 42 -1.88 6.30 17.23
N GLY A 43 -2.84 6.85 16.47
CA GLY A 43 -2.68 8.09 15.71
C GLY A 43 -1.86 7.94 14.41
N TYR A 44 -1.43 6.73 14.05
CA TYR A 44 -0.73 6.51 12.78
C TYR A 44 -1.72 6.56 11.60
N ALA A 45 -1.46 7.48 10.66
CA ALA A 45 -2.33 7.74 9.51
C ALA A 45 -1.97 6.92 8.25
N GLY A 46 -1.05 5.96 8.35
CA GLY A 46 -0.52 5.22 7.21
C GLY A 46 0.69 5.87 6.54
N SER A 47 1.39 5.09 5.74
CA SER A 47 2.40 5.57 4.78
C SER A 47 2.48 4.62 3.60
N GLY A 48 3.15 5.02 2.52
CA GLY A 48 3.26 4.14 1.37
C GLY A 48 3.96 4.79 0.20
N ARG A 49 3.96 4.08 -0.92
CA ARG A 49 4.32 4.60 -2.22
C ARG A 49 3.25 4.21 -3.21
N VAL A 50 2.80 5.17 -4.02
CA VAL A 50 1.90 4.95 -5.15
C VAL A 50 2.53 5.59 -6.38
N GLU A 51 2.74 4.79 -7.41
CA GLU A 51 3.26 5.22 -8.70
C GLU A 51 2.24 4.91 -9.79
N ILE A 52 1.97 5.89 -10.67
CA ILE A 52 0.97 5.79 -11.73
C ILE A 52 1.58 6.30 -13.03
N ASN A 53 1.49 5.50 -14.08
CA ASN A 53 2.05 5.76 -15.40
C ASN A 53 1.00 5.58 -16.48
N GLY A 54 0.98 6.49 -17.45
CA GLY A 54 0.14 6.40 -18.65
C GLY A 54 0.52 7.46 -19.69
N PRO A 55 -0.22 7.55 -20.79
CA PRO A 55 0.04 8.55 -21.83
C PRO A 55 0.04 9.98 -21.27
N GLY A 56 1.21 10.61 -21.25
CA GLY A 56 1.38 11.99 -20.75
C GLY A 56 1.19 12.15 -19.23
N LEU A 57 1.16 11.05 -18.48
CA LEU A 57 0.93 11.05 -17.04
C LEU A 57 1.97 10.20 -16.31
N THR A 58 2.72 10.83 -15.40
CA THR A 58 3.65 10.16 -14.48
C THR A 58 3.46 10.78 -13.10
N LEU A 59 2.88 10.02 -12.19
CA LEU A 59 2.57 10.46 -10.83
C LEU A 59 3.30 9.58 -9.82
N LEU A 60 3.82 10.20 -8.78
CA LEU A 60 4.48 9.51 -7.67
C LEU A 60 4.17 10.21 -6.35
N ALA A 61 3.60 9.47 -5.42
CA ALA A 61 3.49 9.84 -4.01
C ALA A 61 4.27 8.82 -3.17
N GLU A 62 5.02 9.29 -2.18
CA GLU A 62 5.88 8.45 -1.35
C GLU A 62 5.96 8.97 0.09
N GLY A 63 6.01 8.04 1.04
CA GLY A 63 6.15 8.31 2.46
C GLY A 63 4.84 8.64 3.16
N PRO A 64 4.89 8.95 4.46
CA PRO A 64 3.77 9.60 5.14
C PRO A 64 3.53 10.98 4.51
N GLU A 65 2.29 11.45 4.53
CA GLU A 65 1.98 12.80 4.06
C GLU A 65 2.76 13.85 4.86
N GLN A 66 3.50 14.71 4.16
CA GLN A 66 4.36 15.74 4.76
C GLN A 66 4.41 17.01 3.91
N LEU A 67 4.63 18.14 4.58
CA LEU A 67 4.90 19.42 3.95
C LEU A 67 6.35 19.47 3.44
N ASN A 68 6.52 19.69 2.15
CA ASN A 68 7.80 20.07 1.56
C ASN A 68 7.99 21.59 1.75
N ALA A 69 8.90 21.97 2.66
CA ALA A 69 9.16 23.36 2.99
C ALA A 69 9.70 24.19 1.81
N SER A 70 10.41 23.57 0.86
CA SER A 70 11.01 24.26 -0.29
C SER A 70 9.97 24.64 -1.35
N THR A 71 8.97 23.77 -1.56
CA THR A 71 7.90 24.01 -2.55
C THR A 71 6.59 24.52 -1.92
N ASN A 72 6.50 24.48 -0.59
CA ASN A 72 5.29 24.78 0.19
C ASN A 72 4.08 23.92 -0.25
N THR A 73 4.33 22.64 -0.53
CA THR A 73 3.32 21.66 -0.97
C THR A 73 3.30 20.42 -0.09
N TYR A 74 2.14 19.79 0.06
CA TYR A 74 1.98 18.49 0.69
C TYR A 74 2.13 17.37 -0.34
N SER A 75 2.77 16.27 0.06
CA SER A 75 2.83 15.04 -0.73
C SER A 75 2.98 13.83 0.19
N GLY A 76 2.54 12.66 -0.28
CA GLY A 76 2.70 11.40 0.42
C GLY A 76 1.43 10.55 0.36
N VAL A 77 1.41 9.50 1.16
CA VAL A 77 0.32 8.52 1.21
C VAL A 77 -0.18 8.42 2.65
N LEU A 78 -1.50 8.32 2.80
CA LEU A 78 -2.21 8.07 4.04
C LEU A 78 -3.32 7.05 3.77
N GLY A 79 -3.78 6.35 4.80
CA GLY A 79 -4.80 5.35 4.63
C GLY A 79 -4.99 4.43 5.82
N ASP A 80 -5.94 3.53 5.66
CA ASP A 80 -6.40 2.62 6.69
C ASP A 80 -7.04 1.39 6.05
N ILE A 81 -7.24 0.38 6.88
CA ILE A 81 -7.99 -0.83 6.58
C ILE A 81 -9.16 -0.88 7.55
N ASN A 82 -10.38 -1.01 7.04
CA ASN A 82 -11.56 -1.17 7.87
C ASN A 82 -12.40 -2.34 7.36
N SER A 83 -12.60 -3.36 8.19
CA SER A 83 -13.43 -4.52 7.83
C SER A 83 -13.04 -5.16 6.49
N GLU A 84 -11.73 -5.27 6.23
CA GLU A 84 -11.11 -5.72 4.95
C GLU A 84 -11.14 -4.72 3.79
N ASP A 85 -11.73 -3.53 3.94
CA ASP A 85 -11.64 -2.46 2.95
C ASP A 85 -10.34 -1.68 3.13
N VAL A 86 -9.49 -1.67 2.10
CA VAL A 86 -8.29 -0.84 2.01
C VAL A 86 -8.65 0.49 1.39
N SER A 87 -8.35 1.59 2.10
CA SER A 87 -8.40 2.94 1.55
C SER A 87 -7.01 3.57 1.60
N ALA A 88 -6.47 3.95 0.45
CA ALA A 88 -5.19 4.64 0.35
C ALA A 88 -5.34 5.94 -0.43
N TYR A 89 -5.25 7.06 0.29
CA TYR A 89 -5.28 8.39 -0.26
C TYR A 89 -3.84 8.87 -0.49
N PHE A 90 -3.60 9.50 -1.63
CA PHE A 90 -2.28 10.02 -1.95
C PHE A 90 -2.37 11.45 -2.49
N THR A 91 -1.44 12.28 -2.04
CA THR A 91 -1.33 13.68 -2.41
C THR A 91 -0.05 13.91 -3.21
N LEU A 92 -0.14 14.69 -4.28
CA LEU A 92 0.88 14.86 -5.32
C LEU A 92 1.23 16.35 -5.48
N GLY A 93 1.83 16.95 -4.45
CA GLY A 93 2.28 18.34 -4.51
C GLY A 93 1.17 19.38 -4.33
N GLN A 94 0.17 19.11 -3.49
CA GLN A 94 -0.93 20.05 -3.25
C GLN A 94 -0.45 21.28 -2.47
N PRO A 95 -0.76 22.52 -2.88
CA PRO A 95 -0.31 23.72 -2.15
C PRO A 95 -0.83 23.77 -0.70
N ARG A 96 0.04 24.19 0.22
CA ARG A 96 -0.20 24.21 1.67
C ARG A 96 -1.49 24.94 2.08
N ASN A 97 -1.69 26.14 1.55
CA ASN A 97 -2.83 27.01 1.87
C ASN A 97 -4.19 26.35 1.58
N TYR A 98 -4.27 25.48 0.56
CA TYR A 98 -5.50 24.76 0.22
C TYR A 98 -5.70 23.50 1.04
N ARG A 99 -4.61 22.83 1.45
CA ARG A 99 -4.71 21.67 2.34
C ARG A 99 -5.23 22.08 3.72
N GLU A 100 -4.68 23.16 4.30
CA GLU A 100 -5.03 23.62 5.65
C GLU A 100 -6.44 24.23 5.76
N SER A 101 -7.00 24.74 4.65
CA SER A 101 -8.35 25.30 4.60
C SER A 101 -9.46 24.26 4.35
N ASN A 102 -9.10 22.97 4.24
CA ASN A 102 -10.01 21.86 3.88
C ASN A 102 -10.80 22.06 2.58
N THR A 103 -10.42 23.03 1.76
CA THR A 103 -11.08 23.37 0.50
C THR A 103 -10.02 23.56 -0.57
N VAL A 104 -9.97 22.63 -1.53
CA VAL A 104 -9.03 22.68 -2.64
C VAL A 104 -9.78 23.04 -3.92
N PRO A 105 -9.54 24.23 -4.50
CA PRO A 105 -10.06 24.57 -5.82
C PRO A 105 -9.60 23.55 -6.87
N ARG A 106 -10.43 23.31 -7.90
CA ARG A 106 -10.21 22.22 -8.87
C ARG A 106 -8.87 22.34 -9.59
N GLU A 107 -8.48 23.55 -9.93
CA GLU A 107 -7.20 23.92 -10.55
C GLU A 107 -5.96 23.57 -9.71
N PHE A 108 -6.10 23.31 -8.41
CA PHE A 108 -5.00 22.97 -7.51
C PHE A 108 -5.12 21.56 -6.90
N ARG A 109 -6.12 20.77 -7.32
CA ARG A 109 -6.27 19.39 -6.86
C ARG A 109 -5.22 18.51 -7.52
N THR A 110 -4.39 17.88 -6.70
CA THR A 110 -3.43 16.88 -7.12
C THR A 110 -3.46 15.73 -6.12
N ASN A 111 -4.49 14.88 -6.22
CA ASN A 111 -4.66 13.76 -5.30
C ASN A 111 -5.34 12.57 -5.98
N GLY A 112 -5.33 11.44 -5.29
CA GLY A 112 -6.13 10.30 -5.66
C GLY A 112 -6.46 9.40 -4.49
N ASN A 113 -7.30 8.41 -4.78
CA ASN A 113 -7.74 7.40 -3.84
C ASN A 113 -7.70 6.04 -4.54
N LEU A 114 -6.97 5.11 -3.93
CA LEU A 114 -6.97 3.69 -4.28
C LEU A 114 -7.83 2.95 -3.25
N LEU A 115 -8.88 2.31 -3.73
CA LEU A 115 -9.81 1.53 -2.92
C LEU A 115 -9.69 0.05 -3.29
N ILE A 116 -9.62 -0.83 -2.30
CA ILE A 116 -9.74 -2.29 -2.47
C ILE A 116 -10.78 -2.76 -1.46
N MET A 117 -11.90 -3.30 -1.93
CA MET A 117 -13.05 -3.61 -1.08
C MET A 117 -13.13 -5.10 -0.75
N ASN A 118 -13.52 -5.41 0.49
CA ASN A 118 -13.79 -6.76 1.01
C ASN A 118 -12.60 -7.73 0.90
N THR A 119 -11.37 -7.23 0.83
CA THR A 119 -10.18 -8.08 0.76
C THR A 119 -8.88 -7.34 1.03
N ILE A 120 -8.01 -8.01 1.77
CA ILE A 120 -6.58 -7.67 1.91
C ILE A 120 -5.69 -8.83 1.44
N THR A 121 -6.27 -9.90 0.90
CA THR A 121 -5.53 -11.11 0.57
C THR A 121 -4.83 -10.99 -0.78
N PRO A 122 -3.66 -11.63 -0.98
CA PRO A 122 -3.04 -11.71 -2.30
C PRO A 122 -3.99 -12.33 -3.34
N GLY A 123 -4.03 -11.76 -4.53
CA GLY A 123 -4.98 -12.12 -5.57
C GLY A 123 -5.18 -11.01 -6.60
N THR A 124 -5.89 -11.32 -7.68
CA THR A 124 -6.26 -10.37 -8.72
C THR A 124 -7.75 -10.06 -8.65
N TYR A 125 -8.06 -8.77 -8.59
CA TYR A 125 -9.40 -8.21 -8.41
C TYR A 125 -9.74 -7.32 -9.59
N GLN A 126 -10.99 -7.36 -10.03
CA GLN A 126 -11.46 -6.48 -11.10
C GLN A 126 -11.50 -5.03 -10.61
N MET A 127 -11.30 -4.09 -11.53
CA MET A 127 -11.38 -2.66 -11.25
C MET A 127 -12.54 -1.97 -11.96
N GLY A 128 -13.08 -0.94 -11.31
CA GLY A 128 -13.95 0.07 -11.92
C GLY A 128 -15.42 -0.32 -12.06
N VAL A 129 -16.19 0.61 -12.63
CA VAL A 129 -17.67 0.54 -12.72
C VAL A 129 -18.15 -0.65 -13.55
N PHE A 130 -17.40 -1.07 -14.57
CA PHE A 130 -17.70 -2.27 -15.36
C PHE A 130 -16.99 -3.53 -14.85
N GLY A 131 -16.22 -3.44 -13.77
CA GLY A 131 -15.61 -4.57 -13.11
C GLY A 131 -16.67 -5.46 -12.46
N MET A 132 -16.70 -6.74 -12.82
CA MET A 132 -17.56 -7.70 -12.12
C MET A 132 -16.98 -7.96 -10.74
N ARG A 133 -17.80 -7.79 -9.70
CA ARG A 133 -17.39 -8.09 -8.32
C ARG A 133 -17.05 -9.57 -8.17
N GLY A 134 -16.07 -9.86 -7.32
CA GLY A 134 -15.76 -11.23 -6.92
C GLY A 134 -16.87 -11.89 -6.10
N PRO A 135 -16.74 -13.19 -5.78
CA PRO A 135 -17.76 -13.95 -5.05
C PRO A 135 -18.10 -13.39 -3.66
N ARG A 136 -17.17 -12.70 -3.00
CA ARG A 136 -17.39 -12.02 -1.72
C ARG A 136 -17.73 -10.53 -1.88
N GLY A 137 -17.93 -10.07 -3.11
CA GLY A 137 -18.15 -8.67 -3.43
C GLY A 137 -16.84 -7.87 -3.58
N GLU A 138 -15.70 -8.54 -3.80
CA GLU A 138 -14.40 -7.89 -3.95
C GLU A 138 -14.34 -7.05 -5.22
N LEU A 139 -13.80 -5.84 -5.13
CA LEU A 139 -13.59 -4.92 -6.24
C LEU A 139 -12.52 -3.91 -5.86
N ALA A 140 -11.80 -3.39 -6.85
CA ALA A 140 -10.90 -2.25 -6.65
C ALA A 140 -11.34 -1.03 -7.47
N ASP A 141 -10.97 0.16 -7.02
CA ASP A 141 -11.22 1.41 -7.74
C ASP A 141 -10.05 2.38 -7.58
N LEU A 142 -9.86 3.22 -8.58
CA LEU A 142 -8.88 4.29 -8.58
C LEU A 142 -9.56 5.57 -9.05
N ILE A 143 -9.49 6.60 -8.21
CA ILE A 143 -9.98 7.94 -8.54
C ILE A 143 -8.79 8.90 -8.48
N LEU A 144 -8.58 9.68 -9.54
CA LEU A 144 -7.57 10.73 -9.60
C LEU A 144 -8.23 12.09 -9.86
N ASN A 145 -7.89 13.08 -9.05
CA ASN A 145 -8.20 14.48 -9.30
C ASN A 145 -6.91 15.21 -9.63
N LEU A 146 -6.78 15.63 -10.89
CA LEU A 146 -5.63 16.37 -11.39
C LEU A 146 -6.00 17.84 -11.65
N PRO A 147 -5.01 18.75 -11.76
CA PRO A 147 -5.25 20.17 -11.91
C PRO A 147 -6.22 20.48 -13.05
N GLY A 148 -7.21 21.31 -12.73
CA GLY A 148 -8.29 21.68 -13.62
C GLY A 148 -9.53 20.82 -13.35
N PRO A 149 -10.44 20.67 -14.30
CA PRO A 149 -11.60 19.79 -14.14
C PRO A 149 -11.28 18.31 -14.43
N GLN A 150 -10.00 17.92 -14.46
CA GLN A 150 -9.59 16.59 -14.88
C GLN A 150 -9.84 15.55 -13.77
N LEU A 151 -10.86 14.73 -13.99
CA LEU A 151 -11.22 13.61 -13.13
C LEU A 151 -11.00 12.32 -13.89
N TYR A 152 -10.27 11.37 -13.30
CA TYR A 152 -10.11 10.02 -13.81
C TYR A 152 -10.73 9.06 -12.81
N ILE A 153 -11.64 8.21 -13.28
CA ILE A 153 -12.23 7.14 -12.47
C ILE A 153 -11.96 5.82 -13.18
N SER A 154 -11.59 4.77 -12.45
CA SER A 154 -11.36 3.48 -13.09
C SER A 154 -12.66 2.97 -13.70
N ASN A 155 -12.60 2.61 -14.98
CA ASN A 155 -13.77 2.15 -15.74
C ASN A 155 -13.80 0.61 -15.82
N SER A 156 -12.65 0.03 -16.15
CA SER A 156 -12.42 -1.41 -16.21
C SER A 156 -10.93 -1.70 -16.00
N GLY A 157 -10.59 -2.88 -15.53
CA GLY A 157 -9.19 -3.31 -15.41
C GLY A 157 -8.99 -4.33 -14.32
N SER A 158 -7.76 -4.41 -13.82
CA SER A 158 -7.43 -5.31 -12.72
C SER A 158 -6.39 -4.72 -11.78
N LEU A 159 -6.55 -5.04 -10.50
CA LEU A 159 -5.58 -4.80 -9.44
C LEU A 159 -5.11 -6.13 -8.91
N THR A 160 -3.81 -6.31 -8.76
CA THR A 160 -3.21 -7.51 -8.17
C THR A 160 -2.49 -7.15 -6.88
N ILE A 161 -2.94 -7.72 -5.76
CA ILE A 161 -2.18 -7.76 -4.51
C ILE A 161 -1.22 -8.93 -4.61
N THR A 162 0.08 -8.64 -4.58
CA THR A 162 1.13 -9.66 -4.61
C THR A 162 1.54 -10.10 -3.21
N GLU A 163 1.48 -9.20 -2.23
CA GLU A 163 1.87 -9.47 -0.85
C GLU A 163 0.95 -8.73 0.12
N SER A 164 0.59 -9.40 1.21
CA SER A 164 -0.11 -8.81 2.35
C SER A 164 0.47 -9.41 3.63
N THR A 165 1.23 -8.61 4.36
CA THR A 165 2.07 -9.07 5.46
C THR A 165 1.75 -8.30 6.73
N LEU A 166 1.44 -9.01 7.81
CA LEU A 166 1.32 -8.41 9.13
C LEU A 166 2.70 -7.99 9.65
N ILE A 167 2.90 -6.70 9.88
CA ILE A 167 4.17 -6.11 10.33
C ILE A 167 4.24 -6.01 11.85
N LYS A 168 3.14 -5.57 12.48
CA LYS A 168 3.09 -5.33 13.94
C LYS A 168 1.66 -5.38 14.44
N THR A 169 1.46 -5.87 15.66
CA THR A 169 0.19 -5.76 16.39
C THR A 169 0.41 -4.96 17.67
N GLU A 170 -0.55 -4.11 18.01
CA GLU A 170 -0.54 -3.33 19.25
C GLU A 170 -1.97 -3.06 19.72
N ARG A 171 -2.32 -3.55 20.92
CA ARG A 171 -3.69 -3.49 21.46
C ARG A 171 -4.71 -4.06 20.46
N GLN A 172 -5.68 -3.25 20.03
CA GLN A 172 -6.73 -3.59 19.05
C GLN A 172 -6.37 -3.14 17.64
N ASN A 173 -5.09 -2.87 17.35
CA ASN A 173 -4.64 -2.46 16.02
C ASN A 173 -3.59 -3.43 15.48
N ALA A 174 -3.63 -3.64 14.17
CA ALA A 174 -2.65 -4.35 13.39
C ALA A 174 -2.13 -3.46 12.26
N LEU A 175 -0.84 -3.54 11.99
CA LEU A 175 -0.16 -2.83 10.92
C LEU A 175 0.16 -3.82 9.81
N TYR A 176 -0.42 -3.61 8.64
CA TYR A 176 -0.22 -4.45 7.46
C TYR A 176 0.60 -3.72 6.42
N ARG A 177 1.49 -4.47 5.74
CA ARG A 177 2.09 -4.05 4.49
C ARG A 177 1.35 -4.72 3.33
N ILE A 178 0.84 -3.94 2.39
CA ILE A 178 0.15 -4.43 1.19
C ILE A 178 0.89 -3.95 -0.04
N VAL A 179 1.35 -4.89 -0.87
CA VAL A 179 2.11 -4.62 -2.08
C VAL A 179 1.34 -5.13 -3.29
N GLY A 180 1.33 -4.36 -4.36
CA GLY A 180 0.68 -4.79 -5.59
C GLY A 180 0.85 -3.87 -6.77
N THR A 181 0.11 -4.19 -7.83
CA THR A 181 0.12 -3.48 -9.10
C THR A 181 -1.31 -3.36 -9.64
N PHE A 182 -1.52 -2.44 -10.57
CA PHE A 182 -2.78 -2.35 -11.28
C PHE A 182 -2.58 -1.94 -12.73
N GLU A 183 -3.57 -2.30 -13.54
CA GLU A 183 -3.78 -1.79 -14.89
C GLU A 183 -5.27 -1.48 -15.02
N ALA A 184 -5.59 -0.24 -15.36
CA ALA A 184 -6.97 0.21 -15.51
C ALA A 184 -7.14 1.10 -16.73
N THR A 185 -8.18 0.81 -17.50
CA THR A 185 -8.76 1.80 -18.41
C THR A 185 -9.57 2.76 -17.57
N MET A 186 -9.23 4.04 -17.64
CA MET A 186 -9.95 5.09 -16.92
C MET A 186 -11.10 5.63 -17.76
N TYR A 187 -12.08 6.24 -17.12
CA TYR A 187 -12.94 7.25 -17.71
C TYR A 187 -12.44 8.61 -17.25
N ALA A 188 -11.98 9.43 -18.20
CA ALA A 188 -11.48 10.77 -17.97
C ALA A 188 -12.50 11.83 -18.43
N ASP A 189 -12.78 12.79 -17.56
CA ASP A 189 -13.67 13.92 -17.84
C ASP A 189 -13.03 15.26 -17.45
N GLY A 190 -13.44 16.35 -18.12
CA GLY A 190 -12.97 17.72 -17.88
C GLY A 190 -12.35 18.43 -19.08
N ILE A 191 -12.29 19.77 -19.00
CA ILE A 191 -11.48 20.65 -19.87
C ILE A 191 -10.02 20.17 -19.90
N GLY A 192 -9.48 20.05 -21.11
CA GLY A 192 -8.09 19.66 -21.35
C GLY A 192 -7.86 18.14 -21.42
N VAL A 193 -8.89 17.32 -21.19
CA VAL A 193 -8.81 15.87 -21.44
C VAL A 193 -8.74 15.63 -22.95
N THR A 194 -7.59 15.13 -23.41
CA THR A 194 -7.35 14.78 -24.82
C THR A 194 -7.70 13.33 -25.14
N GLN A 195 -7.59 12.44 -24.16
CA GLN A 195 -7.96 11.03 -24.27
C GLN A 195 -8.95 10.68 -23.15
N ARG A 196 -10.19 10.29 -23.52
CA ARG A 196 -11.24 9.95 -22.55
C ARG A 196 -11.06 8.61 -21.87
N ASN A 197 -10.40 7.66 -22.56
CA ASN A 197 -10.17 6.31 -22.02
C ASN A 197 -8.67 5.96 -22.05
N PRO A 198 -7.84 6.64 -21.25
CA PRO A 198 -6.44 6.29 -21.13
C PRO A 198 -6.29 4.99 -20.33
N VAL A 199 -5.33 4.17 -20.75
CA VAL A 199 -4.87 3.04 -19.95
C VAL A 199 -3.79 3.55 -19.00
N LEU A 200 -4.02 3.39 -17.71
CA LEU A 200 -3.06 3.68 -16.66
C LEU A 200 -2.57 2.37 -16.05
N THR A 201 -1.28 2.33 -15.74
CA THR A 201 -0.65 1.27 -14.97
C THR A 201 -0.09 1.85 -13.70
N GLY A 202 0.04 1.05 -12.66
CA GLY A 202 0.64 1.54 -11.43
C GLY A 202 1.09 0.44 -10.48
N LYS A 203 1.81 0.90 -9.47
CA LYS A 203 2.36 0.07 -8.39
C LYS A 203 2.05 0.73 -7.07
N PHE A 204 1.78 -0.08 -6.05
CA PHE A 204 1.59 0.40 -4.69
C PHE A 204 2.33 -0.49 -3.69
N ASP A 205 2.88 0.16 -2.66
CA ASP A 205 3.47 -0.46 -1.48
C ASP A 205 3.00 0.35 -0.27
N LEU A 206 2.07 -0.20 0.49
CA LEU A 206 1.28 0.51 1.48
C LEU A 206 1.56 -0.08 2.87
N LEU A 207 1.66 0.76 3.88
CA LEU A 207 1.79 0.38 5.29
C LEU A 207 0.64 1.01 6.07
N LEU A 208 -0.39 0.21 6.35
CA LEU A 208 -1.71 0.68 6.78
C LEU A 208 -2.16 0.01 8.09
N ILE A 209 -2.93 0.75 8.87
CA ILE A 209 -3.48 0.27 10.15
C ILE A 209 -4.86 -0.36 9.94
N SER A 210 -5.11 -1.48 10.61
CA SER A 210 -6.40 -2.16 10.69
C SER A 210 -6.81 -2.28 12.15
N PRO A 211 -8.03 -1.89 12.53
CA PRO A 211 -8.64 -2.38 13.76
C PRO A 211 -8.74 -3.91 13.72
N LEU A 212 -8.55 -4.55 14.88
CA LEU A 212 -8.71 -5.98 15.11
C LEU A 212 -10.13 -6.34 15.56
#